data_AF-G9ER19-F1
#
_entry.id   AF-G9ER19-F1
#
_cell.length_a   1.000
_cell.length_b   1.000
_cell.length_c   1.000
_cell.angle_alpha   90.00
_cell.angle_beta   90.00
_cell.angle_gamma   90.00
#
_symmetry.space_group_name_H-M   'P 1'
#
loop_
_entity.id
_entity.type
_entity.pdbx_description
1 polymer ?
#
loop_
_entity_poly.entity_id
_entity_poly.type
_entity_poly.pdbx_seq_one_letter_code
_entity_poly.pdbx_strand_id
1 'polypeptide(L)'
;MGAIPDTLKCLDLSGMNFDKRGVHSLIRIINAIPKGVSTLKFGNNHLGLMKKGDLKQFIRAIPSHITSIDLSDNDFGEMNTTELKNGFAAVPAHITSIYLGNNNFYKKSNNELNGILEIIPLSVKDINLKKNKLFKKTDKTDKFFRMLETNVKEPERFNWGKNGESNFARALAPLISLSTKGMKNTNLEPLAADSVTTILSFLAPSSVKSERIKQFITEKEKKNELKLSEVEVEPNRVLRNIFNFFNSFAPTRNHVSNDVFVNIMASKR
;
A
#
# COMPACT_ATOMS: atom_id res chain seq x y z
N MET A 1 -1.61 29.50 25.02
CA MET A 1 -2.01 29.20 23.63
C MET A 1 -3.05 30.23 23.25
N GLY A 2 -2.92 30.91 22.11
CA GLY A 2 -3.98 31.79 21.60
C GLY A 2 -5.27 31.01 21.41
N ALA A 3 -6.42 31.68 21.49
CA ALA A 3 -7.72 31.04 21.34
C ALA A 3 -7.79 30.29 20.00
N ILE A 4 -8.14 29.00 20.06
CA ILE A 4 -8.34 28.19 18.86
C ILE A 4 -9.68 28.65 18.24
N PRO A 5 -9.73 29.00 16.95
CA PRO A 5 -10.96 29.46 16.31
C PRO A 5 -12.07 28.41 16.37
N ASP A 6 -13.30 28.82 16.69
CA ASP A 6 -14.47 27.92 16.74
C ASP A 6 -14.84 27.35 15.35
N THR A 7 -14.31 27.93 14.28
CA THR A 7 -14.46 27.47 12.90
C THR A 7 -13.53 26.32 12.53
N LEU A 8 -12.54 25.99 13.38
CA LEU A 8 -11.55 24.97 13.07
C LEU A 8 -12.20 23.58 13.03
N LYS A 9 -12.16 22.92 11.87
CA LYS A 9 -12.66 21.54 11.68
C LYS A 9 -11.58 20.47 11.77
N CYS A 10 -10.34 20.84 11.48
CA CYS A 10 -9.19 19.94 11.47
C CYS A 10 -8.08 20.53 12.32
N LEU A 11 -7.57 19.76 13.27
CA LEU A 11 -6.41 20.13 14.07
C LEU A 11 -5.23 19.21 13.72
N ASP A 12 -4.11 19.82 13.36
CA ASP A 12 -2.88 19.11 13.04
C ASP A 12 -1.90 19.15 14.21
N LEU A 13 -1.60 17.98 14.76
CA LEU A 13 -0.65 17.74 15.84
C LEU A 13 0.50 16.82 15.39
N SER A 14 0.79 16.81 14.08
CA SER A 14 1.83 15.97 13.50
C SER A 14 3.24 16.45 13.90
N GLY A 15 4.20 15.53 14.01
CA GLY A 15 5.61 15.89 14.29
C GLY A 15 5.91 16.36 15.70
N MET A 16 5.06 16.04 16.69
CA MET A 16 5.18 16.54 18.07
C MET A 16 5.95 15.58 19.00
N ASN A 17 6.40 14.42 18.50
CA ASN A 17 7.11 13.37 19.24
C ASN A 17 6.33 12.91 20.49
N PHE A 18 5.06 12.54 20.31
CA PHE A 18 4.20 12.14 21.43
C PHE A 18 4.62 10.84 22.12
N ASP A 19 5.40 9.99 21.45
CA ASP A 19 6.07 8.84 22.06
C ASP A 19 6.88 9.20 23.31
N LYS A 20 7.49 10.40 23.34
CA LYS A 20 8.35 10.87 24.44
C LYS A 20 7.63 11.64 25.54
N ARG A 21 6.37 12.03 25.31
CA ARG A 21 5.62 12.96 26.22
C ARG A 21 4.81 12.25 27.30
N GLY A 22 4.69 10.93 27.21
CA GLY A 22 3.88 10.10 28.11
C GLY A 22 2.38 10.21 27.82
N VAL A 23 1.66 9.11 28.02
CA VAL A 23 0.24 9.00 27.62
C VAL A 23 -0.69 9.97 28.34
N HIS A 24 -0.46 10.25 29.63
CA HIS A 24 -1.32 11.17 30.39
C HIS A 24 -1.25 12.61 29.86
N SER A 25 -0.06 13.06 29.43
CA SER A 25 0.09 14.38 28.81
C SER A 25 -0.66 14.45 27.49
N LEU A 26 -0.56 13.39 26.66
CA LEU A 26 -1.28 13.29 25.40
C LEU A 26 -2.81 13.29 25.60
N ILE A 27 -3.30 12.54 26.59
CA ILE A 27 -4.73 12.51 26.96
C ILE A 27 -5.22 13.90 27.38
N ARG A 28 -4.43 14.63 28.18
CA ARG A 28 -4.78 16.01 28.57
C ARG A 28 -4.85 16.95 27.36
N ILE A 29 -3.94 16.80 26.40
CA ILE A 29 -3.94 17.60 25.17
C ILE A 29 -5.21 17.31 24.35
N ILE A 30 -5.56 16.05 24.12
CA ILE A 30 -6.73 15.71 23.29
C ILE A 30 -8.06 16.09 23.95
N ASN A 31 -8.15 16.01 25.28
CA ASN A 31 -9.35 16.43 26.00
C ASN A 31 -9.55 17.95 26.02
N ALA A 32 -8.50 18.73 25.73
CA ALA A 32 -8.58 20.19 25.60
C ALA A 32 -8.94 20.65 24.18
N ILE A 33 -9.19 19.72 23.25
CA ILE A 33 -9.52 20.05 21.87
C ILE A 33 -10.93 20.67 21.79
N PRO A 34 -11.11 21.78 21.05
CA PRO A 34 -12.42 22.42 20.91
C PRO A 34 -13.44 21.54 20.20
N LYS A 35 -14.69 21.59 20.66
CA LYS A 35 -15.83 20.83 20.10
C LYS A 35 -16.07 21.05 18.60
N GLY A 36 -15.57 22.16 18.04
CA GLY A 36 -15.70 22.45 16.61
C GLY A 36 -14.88 21.53 15.70
N VAL A 37 -13.83 20.90 16.23
CA VAL A 37 -12.90 20.04 15.49
C VAL A 37 -13.50 18.65 15.28
N SER A 38 -13.53 18.13 14.06
CA SER A 38 -14.00 16.77 13.77
C SER A 38 -12.88 15.83 13.33
N THR A 39 -11.72 16.38 12.96
CA THR A 39 -10.59 15.63 12.43
C THR A 39 -9.30 15.96 13.19
N LEU A 40 -8.60 14.94 13.67
CA LEU A 40 -7.28 15.08 14.29
C LEU A 40 -6.21 14.44 13.45
N LYS A 41 -5.10 15.14 13.24
CA LYS A 41 -3.91 14.57 12.62
C LYS A 41 -2.80 14.39 13.64
N PHE A 42 -2.28 13.19 13.69
CA PHE A 42 -1.20 12.73 14.53
C PHE A 42 -0.05 12.15 13.70
N GLY A 43 0.09 12.58 12.45
CA GLY A 43 1.14 12.12 11.56
C GLY A 43 2.53 12.24 12.18
N ASN A 44 3.44 11.32 11.91
CA ASN A 44 4.86 11.47 12.30
C ASN A 44 5.06 11.77 13.80
N ASN A 45 4.41 11.00 14.68
CA ASN A 45 4.56 11.14 16.14
C ASN A 45 5.19 9.91 16.81
N HIS A 46 5.64 8.95 16.01
CA HIS A 46 6.24 7.70 16.46
C HIS A 46 5.36 6.92 17.45
N LEU A 47 4.03 6.98 17.28
CA LEU A 47 3.09 6.32 18.21
C LEU A 47 3.30 4.79 18.29
N GLY A 48 3.88 4.18 17.26
CA GLY A 48 4.35 2.79 17.22
C GLY A 48 5.43 2.45 18.26
N LEU A 49 6.09 3.45 18.82
CA LEU A 49 7.16 3.31 19.81
C LEU A 49 6.70 3.64 21.24
N MET A 50 5.41 3.91 21.45
CA MET A 50 4.85 4.13 22.79
C MET A 50 5.00 2.90 23.70
N LYS A 51 4.93 3.13 25.01
CA LYS A 51 5.01 2.07 26.01
C LYS A 51 3.79 1.15 25.92
N LYS A 52 3.95 -0.06 26.46
CA LYS A 52 2.89 -1.08 26.56
C LYS A 52 1.61 -0.48 27.15
N GLY A 53 0.46 -0.68 26.50
CA GLY A 53 -0.84 -0.19 26.94
C GLY A 53 -1.13 1.30 26.68
N ASP A 54 -0.13 2.12 26.37
CA ASP A 54 -0.33 3.56 26.17
C ASP A 54 -1.18 3.86 24.93
N LEU A 55 -0.97 3.13 23.83
CA LEU A 55 -1.78 3.29 22.62
C LEU A 55 -3.27 3.07 22.91
N LYS A 56 -3.61 2.01 23.66
CA LYS A 56 -4.99 1.72 24.06
C LYS A 56 -5.59 2.83 24.92
N GLN A 57 -4.83 3.35 25.88
CA GLN A 57 -5.28 4.46 26.73
C GLN A 57 -5.52 5.73 25.92
N PHE A 58 -4.60 6.06 25.01
CA PHE A 58 -4.73 7.20 24.10
C PHE A 58 -5.96 7.09 23.20
N ILE A 59 -6.12 5.97 22.49
CA ILE A 59 -7.22 5.77 21.53
C ILE A 59 -8.59 5.84 22.24
N ARG A 60 -8.72 5.27 23.45
CA ARG A 60 -9.97 5.34 24.24
C ARG A 60 -10.34 6.76 24.68
N ALA A 61 -9.35 7.63 24.82
CA ALA A 61 -9.55 8.99 25.30
C ALA A 61 -9.88 9.98 24.18
N ILE A 62 -10.01 9.52 22.93
CA ILE A 62 -10.40 10.40 21.81
C ILE A 62 -11.80 10.99 22.09
N PRO A 63 -11.95 12.33 22.05
CA PRO A 63 -13.23 12.97 22.33
C PRO A 63 -14.32 12.62 21.33
N SER A 64 -15.57 12.55 21.80
CA SER A 64 -16.74 12.11 21.01
C SER A 64 -17.11 12.96 19.79
N HIS A 65 -16.59 14.18 19.71
CA HIS A 65 -16.83 15.09 18.58
C HIS A 65 -15.83 14.85 17.43
N ILE A 66 -14.75 14.09 17.67
CA ILE A 66 -13.81 13.67 16.65
C ILE A 66 -14.40 12.48 15.92
N THR A 67 -14.55 12.55 14.61
CA THR A 67 -15.04 11.43 13.79
C THR A 67 -13.95 10.82 12.92
N SER A 68 -12.83 11.54 12.73
CA SER A 68 -11.72 11.09 11.92
C SER A 68 -10.37 11.30 12.61
N ILE A 69 -9.50 10.28 12.54
CA ILE A 69 -8.12 10.36 13.03
C ILE A 69 -7.12 9.96 11.95
N ASP A 70 -6.13 10.80 11.74
CA ASP A 70 -4.98 10.50 10.91
C ASP A 70 -3.81 10.08 11.79
N LEU A 71 -3.47 8.79 11.72
CA LEU A 71 -2.34 8.17 12.40
C LEU A 71 -1.27 7.72 11.39
N SER A 72 -1.19 8.36 10.23
CA SER A 72 -0.16 8.08 9.23
C SER A 72 1.26 8.28 9.80
N ASP A 73 2.25 7.63 9.20
CA ASP A 73 3.67 7.89 9.52
C ASP A 73 4.01 7.67 11.02
N ASN A 74 3.45 6.65 11.67
CA ASN A 74 3.64 6.41 13.11
C ASN A 74 4.35 5.10 13.44
N ASP A 75 5.01 4.46 12.47
CA ASP A 75 5.84 3.28 12.71
C ASP A 75 5.09 2.10 13.37
N PHE A 76 3.77 1.97 13.18
CA PHE A 76 3.01 0.86 13.78
C PHE A 76 3.46 -0.55 13.34
N GLY A 77 4.21 -0.64 12.23
CA GLY A 77 4.92 -1.85 11.82
C GLY A 77 5.94 -2.35 12.84
N GLU A 78 6.54 -1.45 13.65
CA GLU A 78 7.50 -1.81 14.71
C GLU A 78 6.81 -2.25 16.01
N MET A 79 5.60 -1.76 16.28
CA MET A 79 4.89 -2.02 17.53
C MET A 79 4.60 -3.51 17.70
N ASN A 80 4.66 -4.06 18.91
CA ASN A 80 4.21 -5.43 19.15
C ASN A 80 2.76 -5.66 18.67
N THR A 81 2.51 -6.76 17.96
CA THR A 81 1.22 -7.05 17.32
C THR A 81 0.07 -7.13 18.32
N THR A 82 0.28 -7.69 19.52
CA THR A 82 -0.74 -7.76 20.58
C THR A 82 -1.10 -6.37 21.10
N GLU A 83 -0.11 -5.49 21.29
CA GLU A 83 -0.34 -4.12 21.73
C GLU A 83 -1.10 -3.31 20.68
N LEU A 84 -0.75 -3.47 19.40
CA LEU A 84 -1.45 -2.81 18.31
C LEU A 84 -2.90 -3.26 18.20
N LYS A 85 -3.16 -4.57 18.30
CA LYS A 85 -4.53 -5.12 18.37
C LYS A 85 -5.30 -4.53 19.56
N ASN A 86 -4.70 -4.48 20.74
CA ASN A 86 -5.32 -3.90 21.92
C ASN A 86 -5.64 -2.40 21.76
N GLY A 87 -4.80 -1.65 21.04
CA GLY A 87 -5.03 -0.27 20.69
C GLY A 87 -6.22 -0.09 19.74
N PHE A 88 -6.22 -0.82 18.62
CA PHE A 88 -7.29 -0.71 17.62
C PHE A 88 -8.63 -1.29 18.07
N ALA A 89 -8.63 -2.31 18.93
CA ALA A 89 -9.86 -2.81 19.58
C ALA A 89 -10.57 -1.74 20.40
N ALA A 90 -9.83 -0.73 20.85
CA ALA A 90 -10.31 0.29 21.75
C ALA A 90 -10.74 1.58 21.03
N VAL A 91 -10.75 1.58 19.69
CA VAL A 91 -11.27 2.67 18.87
C VAL A 91 -12.74 2.95 19.26
N PRO A 92 -13.08 4.19 19.64
CA PRO A 92 -14.45 4.53 19.99
C PRO A 92 -15.43 4.42 18.82
N ALA A 93 -16.70 4.10 19.12
CA ALA A 93 -17.74 3.88 18.11
C ALA A 93 -18.10 5.13 17.28
N HIS A 94 -17.75 6.33 17.74
CA HIS A 94 -17.98 7.57 17.00
C HIS A 94 -16.93 7.85 15.92
N ILE A 95 -15.82 7.08 15.89
CA ILE A 95 -14.81 7.18 14.84
C ILE A 95 -15.29 6.42 13.61
N THR A 96 -15.40 7.14 12.49
CA THR A 96 -15.81 6.60 11.19
C THR A 96 -14.64 6.48 10.22
N SER A 97 -13.55 7.23 10.42
CA SER A 97 -12.42 7.20 9.50
C SER A 97 -11.07 7.16 10.24
N ILE A 98 -10.20 6.24 9.83
CA ILE A 98 -8.82 6.13 10.33
C ILE A 98 -7.85 6.10 9.16
N TYR A 99 -6.84 6.97 9.20
CA TYR A 99 -5.74 6.95 8.24
C TYR A 99 -4.51 6.30 8.87
N LEU A 100 -4.05 5.20 8.27
CA LEU A 100 -2.90 4.40 8.69
C LEU A 100 -1.83 4.34 7.58
N GLY A 101 -1.78 5.37 6.73
CA GLY A 101 -0.83 5.43 5.63
C GLY A 101 0.63 5.43 6.12
N ASN A 102 1.52 4.82 5.35
CA ASN A 102 2.97 4.81 5.62
C ASN A 102 3.37 4.42 7.07
N ASN A 103 2.79 3.35 7.60
CA ASN A 103 3.07 2.83 8.94
C ASN A 103 3.99 1.60 8.94
N ASN A 104 4.72 1.37 7.85
CA ASN A 104 5.65 0.24 7.72
C ASN A 104 5.02 -1.15 7.94
N PHE A 105 3.72 -1.35 7.66
CA PHE A 105 3.05 -2.64 7.88
C PHE A 105 3.64 -3.81 7.07
N TYR A 106 4.49 -3.56 6.07
CA TYR A 106 5.28 -4.62 5.42
C TYR A 106 6.20 -5.41 6.38
N LYS A 107 6.45 -4.88 7.58
CA LYS A 107 7.18 -5.58 8.65
C LYS A 107 6.34 -6.61 9.41
N LYS A 108 5.01 -6.58 9.25
CA LYS A 108 4.09 -7.59 9.79
C LYS A 108 3.98 -8.76 8.84
N SER A 109 3.90 -9.97 9.40
CA SER A 109 3.50 -11.13 8.62
C SER A 109 2.04 -11.01 8.18
N ASN A 110 1.64 -11.77 7.15
CA ASN A 110 0.25 -11.78 6.68
C ASN A 110 -0.76 -12.14 7.78
N ASN A 111 -0.40 -13.07 8.67
CA ASN A 111 -1.27 -13.50 9.77
C ASN A 111 -1.44 -12.38 10.80
N GLU A 112 -0.33 -11.72 11.17
CA GLU A 112 -0.37 -10.59 12.09
C GLU A 112 -1.20 -9.44 11.52
N LEU A 113 -0.96 -9.05 10.26
CA LEU A 113 -1.71 -7.96 9.63
C LEU A 113 -3.19 -8.29 9.55
N ASN A 114 -3.58 -9.50 9.12
CA ASN A 114 -4.99 -9.92 9.13
C ASN A 114 -5.61 -9.79 10.52
N GLY A 115 -4.94 -10.31 11.55
CA GLY A 115 -5.43 -10.21 12.92
C GLY A 115 -5.44 -8.79 13.49
N ILE A 116 -4.67 -7.85 12.93
CA ILE A 116 -4.75 -6.42 13.26
C ILE A 116 -6.00 -5.79 12.62
N LEU A 117 -6.24 -6.08 11.33
CA LEU A 117 -7.34 -5.48 10.56
C LEU A 117 -8.71 -5.99 11.01
N GLU A 118 -8.82 -7.27 11.36
CA GLU A 118 -10.03 -7.90 11.90
C GLU A 118 -10.56 -7.19 13.15
N ILE A 119 -9.66 -6.63 13.96
CA ILE A 119 -10.01 -6.02 15.26
C ILE A 119 -10.51 -4.58 15.13
N ILE A 120 -10.33 -3.93 13.98
CA ILE A 120 -10.79 -2.55 13.79
C ILE A 120 -12.33 -2.52 13.78
N PRO A 121 -12.99 -1.82 14.75
CA PRO A 121 -14.44 -1.87 14.92
C PRO A 121 -15.21 -1.48 13.65
N LEU A 122 -16.33 -2.16 13.39
CA LEU A 122 -17.16 -1.92 12.19
C LEU A 122 -17.73 -0.49 12.08
N SER A 123 -17.65 0.32 13.13
CA SER A 123 -17.98 1.75 13.07
C SER A 123 -17.06 2.53 12.12
N VAL A 124 -15.81 2.08 11.94
CA VAL A 124 -14.83 2.76 11.08
C VAL A 124 -15.05 2.40 9.61
N LYS A 125 -15.83 3.18 8.88
CA LYS A 125 -16.16 2.90 7.48
C LYS A 125 -15.04 3.21 6.48
N ASP A 126 -14.08 4.07 6.85
CA ASP A 126 -12.96 4.42 5.97
C ASP A 126 -11.61 4.12 6.63
N ILE A 127 -10.87 3.13 6.13
CA ILE A 127 -9.55 2.76 6.63
C ILE A 127 -8.51 2.92 5.52
N ASN A 128 -7.64 3.91 5.64
CA ASN A 128 -6.58 4.14 4.65
C ASN A 128 -5.29 3.41 5.03
N LEU A 129 -4.92 2.38 4.28
CA LEU A 129 -3.68 1.60 4.45
C LEU A 129 -2.63 1.93 3.39
N LYS A 130 -2.74 3.08 2.72
CA LYS A 130 -1.88 3.40 1.58
C LYS A 130 -0.40 3.44 1.95
N LYS A 131 0.47 3.16 0.99
CA LYS A 131 1.94 3.32 1.12
C LYS A 131 2.59 2.48 2.25
N ASN A 132 2.00 1.35 2.61
CA ASN A 132 2.56 0.42 3.60
C ASN A 132 3.46 -0.68 2.99
N LYS A 133 3.70 -0.65 1.68
CA LYS A 133 4.62 -1.56 0.95
C LYS A 133 4.22 -3.06 1.06
N LEU A 134 2.93 -3.35 1.21
CA LEU A 134 2.38 -4.69 1.49
C LEU A 134 2.54 -5.71 0.33
N PHE A 135 2.52 -5.28 -0.93
CA PHE A 135 2.32 -6.18 -2.09
C PHE A 135 3.53 -6.25 -3.03
N LYS A 136 4.72 -6.48 -2.46
CA LYS A 136 5.96 -6.61 -3.23
C LYS A 136 6.20 -8.00 -3.85
N LYS A 137 5.47 -9.03 -3.43
CA LYS A 137 5.61 -10.42 -3.93
C LYS A 137 4.24 -11.04 -4.17
N THR A 138 4.02 -11.59 -5.37
CA THR A 138 2.71 -12.04 -5.87
C THR A 138 2.14 -13.22 -5.08
N ASP A 139 2.94 -14.26 -4.84
CA ASP A 139 2.59 -15.46 -4.06
C ASP A 139 2.09 -15.14 -2.64
N LYS A 140 2.77 -14.20 -1.96
CA LYS A 140 2.39 -13.74 -0.63
C LYS A 140 1.13 -12.87 -0.64
N THR A 141 0.86 -12.20 -1.75
CA THR A 141 -0.32 -11.33 -1.90
C THR A 141 -1.60 -12.15 -1.97
N ASP A 142 -1.61 -13.24 -2.75
CA ASP A 142 -2.82 -14.05 -2.94
C ASP A 142 -3.21 -14.78 -1.65
N LYS A 143 -2.22 -15.30 -0.91
CA LYS A 143 -2.46 -15.87 0.42
C LYS A 143 -3.02 -14.83 1.40
N PHE A 144 -2.52 -13.60 1.36
CA PHE A 144 -3.02 -12.52 2.22
C PHE A 144 -4.50 -12.22 1.96
N PHE A 145 -4.91 -12.07 0.69
CA PHE A 145 -6.31 -11.74 0.37
C PHE A 145 -7.28 -12.89 0.67
N ARG A 146 -6.89 -14.15 0.45
CA ARG A 146 -7.71 -15.29 0.89
C ARG A 146 -7.99 -15.27 2.40
N MET A 147 -6.97 -14.93 3.20
CA MET A 147 -7.14 -14.77 4.64
C MET A 147 -8.02 -13.57 5.00
N LEU A 148 -7.87 -12.46 4.27
CA LEU A 148 -8.65 -11.24 4.47
C LEU A 148 -10.14 -11.50 4.25
N GLU A 149 -10.49 -12.14 3.13
CA GLU A 149 -11.87 -12.50 2.78
C GLU A 149 -12.52 -13.42 3.82
N THR A 150 -11.72 -14.29 4.46
CA THR A 150 -12.23 -15.23 5.46
C THR A 150 -12.42 -14.56 6.83
N ASN A 151 -11.49 -13.69 7.23
CA ASN A 151 -11.38 -13.23 8.62
C ASN A 151 -11.88 -11.79 8.83
N VAL A 152 -11.90 -10.95 7.78
CA VAL A 152 -12.17 -9.52 7.90
C VAL A 152 -13.51 -9.19 7.28
N LYS A 153 -14.40 -8.59 8.09
CA LYS A 153 -15.71 -8.11 7.66
C LYS A 153 -15.60 -6.77 6.92
N GLU A 154 -16.47 -6.59 5.92
CA GLU A 154 -16.56 -5.37 5.10
C GLU A 154 -15.20 -4.98 4.46
N PRO A 155 -14.49 -5.87 3.73
CA PRO A 155 -13.15 -5.60 3.20
C PRO A 155 -13.06 -4.37 2.25
N GLU A 156 -14.19 -3.90 1.73
CA GLU A 156 -14.32 -2.68 0.94
C GLU A 156 -13.97 -1.39 1.71
N ARG A 157 -14.05 -1.42 3.06
CA ARG A 157 -13.68 -0.29 3.92
C ARG A 157 -12.18 0.03 3.90
N PHE A 158 -11.34 -0.85 3.34
CA PHE A 158 -9.90 -0.69 3.31
C PHE A 158 -9.42 -0.10 1.97
N ASN A 159 -8.69 1.00 2.05
CA ASN A 159 -8.00 1.58 0.91
C ASN A 159 -6.55 1.11 0.84
N TRP A 160 -6.27 0.25 -0.13
CA TRP A 160 -4.99 -0.43 -0.31
C TRP A 160 -4.01 0.29 -1.25
N GLY A 161 -4.32 1.50 -1.71
CA GLY A 161 -3.55 2.17 -2.75
C GLY A 161 -2.04 2.31 -2.45
N LYS A 162 -1.19 2.28 -3.48
CA LYS A 162 0.26 2.51 -3.36
C LYS A 162 0.98 1.50 -2.43
N ASN A 163 0.52 0.25 -2.34
CA ASN A 163 1.13 -0.80 -1.51
C ASN A 163 2.09 -1.75 -2.24
N GLY A 164 2.24 -1.65 -3.56
CA GLY A 164 3.11 -2.51 -4.33
C GLY A 164 3.21 -2.03 -5.77
N GLU A 165 3.52 -2.94 -6.69
CA GLU A 165 3.43 -2.67 -8.12
C GLU A 165 2.02 -2.24 -8.51
N SER A 166 1.91 -1.36 -9.52
CA SER A 166 0.62 -0.90 -10.02
C SER A 166 -0.23 -2.10 -10.46
N ASN A 167 -1.55 -2.04 -10.21
CA ASN A 167 -2.49 -3.03 -10.73
C ASN A 167 -2.32 -3.21 -12.25
N PHE A 168 -1.93 -2.15 -12.97
CA PHE A 168 -1.54 -2.21 -14.37
C PHE A 168 -0.38 -3.19 -14.62
N ALA A 169 0.73 -3.03 -13.90
CA ALA A 169 1.92 -3.86 -14.08
C ALA A 169 1.63 -5.33 -13.78
N ARG A 170 0.82 -5.61 -12.73
CA ARG A 170 0.38 -6.97 -12.38
C ARG A 170 -0.55 -7.57 -13.43
N ALA A 171 -1.47 -6.79 -13.99
CA ALA A 171 -2.46 -7.28 -14.93
C ALA A 171 -1.94 -7.38 -16.37
N LEU A 172 -0.91 -6.60 -16.74
CA LEU A 172 -0.42 -6.47 -18.10
C LEU A 172 -0.01 -7.82 -18.71
N ALA A 173 0.93 -8.53 -18.08
CA ALA A 173 1.43 -9.80 -18.61
C ALA A 173 0.37 -10.92 -18.69
N PRO A 174 -0.42 -11.20 -17.62
CA PRO A 174 -1.44 -12.25 -17.68
C PRO A 174 -2.60 -11.91 -18.63
N LEU A 175 -3.08 -10.66 -18.68
CA LEU A 175 -4.17 -10.29 -19.59
C LEU A 175 -3.72 -10.34 -21.06
N ILE A 176 -2.50 -9.90 -21.39
CA ILE A 176 -1.94 -10.09 -22.74
C ILE A 176 -1.77 -11.59 -23.06
N SER A 177 -1.38 -12.42 -22.07
CA SER A 177 -1.29 -13.86 -22.30
C SER A 177 -2.65 -14.48 -22.59
N LEU A 178 -3.70 -14.04 -21.89
CA LEU A 178 -5.06 -14.51 -22.12
C LEU A 178 -5.60 -14.08 -23.48
N SER A 179 -5.25 -12.88 -23.98
CA SER A 179 -5.68 -12.46 -25.32
C SER A 179 -4.90 -13.13 -26.46
N THR A 180 -3.69 -13.61 -26.19
CA THR A 180 -2.81 -14.14 -27.25
C THR A 180 -2.65 -15.65 -27.28
N LYS A 181 -2.96 -16.36 -26.20
CA LYS A 181 -2.70 -17.81 -26.07
C LYS A 181 -3.81 -18.60 -25.38
N GLY A 182 -4.85 -17.95 -24.87
CA GLY A 182 -5.78 -18.57 -23.91
C GLY A 182 -5.05 -19.05 -22.64
N MET A 183 -5.72 -19.85 -21.81
CA MET A 183 -5.05 -20.55 -20.70
C MET A 183 -4.49 -21.87 -21.22
N LYS A 184 -3.20 -22.15 -20.93
CA LYS A 184 -2.48 -23.34 -21.45
C LYS A 184 -3.09 -24.70 -21.09
N ASN A 185 -4.12 -24.76 -20.24
CA ASN A 185 -4.72 -25.98 -19.72
C ASN A 185 -6.25 -26.03 -19.87
N THR A 186 -6.87 -25.17 -20.68
CA THR A 186 -8.31 -25.21 -20.96
C THR A 186 -8.56 -24.93 -22.45
N ASN A 187 -9.57 -25.57 -23.06
CA ASN A 187 -10.03 -25.28 -24.44
C ASN A 187 -10.75 -23.90 -24.54
N LEU A 188 -10.36 -22.94 -23.70
CA LEU A 188 -10.95 -21.60 -23.69
C LEU A 188 -10.26 -20.74 -24.75
N GLU A 189 -11.06 -20.25 -25.68
CA GLU A 189 -10.66 -19.26 -26.69
C GLU A 189 -9.97 -18.05 -26.04
N PRO A 190 -8.96 -17.46 -26.70
CA PRO A 190 -8.32 -16.23 -26.21
C PRO A 190 -9.33 -15.10 -25.99
N LEU A 191 -9.09 -14.27 -24.96
CA LEU A 191 -9.92 -13.10 -24.71
C LEU A 191 -9.77 -12.07 -25.85
N ALA A 192 -10.87 -11.44 -26.27
CA ALA A 192 -10.82 -10.37 -27.26
C ALA A 192 -9.87 -9.24 -26.83
N ALA A 193 -9.00 -8.82 -27.76
CA ALA A 193 -7.98 -7.79 -27.53
C ALA A 193 -8.57 -6.47 -27.02
N ASP A 194 -9.77 -6.09 -27.48
CA ASP A 194 -10.45 -4.87 -27.05
C ASP A 194 -10.92 -4.94 -25.59
N SER A 195 -11.39 -6.10 -25.13
CA SER A 195 -11.77 -6.32 -23.74
C SER A 195 -10.55 -6.21 -22.82
N VAL A 196 -9.44 -6.85 -23.21
CA VAL A 196 -8.16 -6.75 -22.47
C VAL A 196 -7.62 -5.32 -22.47
N THR A 197 -7.69 -4.62 -23.60
CA THR A 197 -7.28 -3.21 -23.71
C THR A 197 -8.11 -2.33 -22.79
N THR A 198 -9.43 -2.53 -22.77
CA THR A 198 -10.37 -1.78 -21.93
C THR A 198 -10.07 -2.01 -20.45
N ILE A 199 -9.85 -3.26 -20.03
CA ILE A 199 -9.48 -3.57 -18.64
C ILE A 199 -8.12 -2.91 -18.30
N LEU A 200 -7.12 -3.02 -19.18
CA LEU A 200 -5.80 -2.44 -18.94
C LEU A 200 -5.82 -0.92 -18.91
N SER A 201 -6.69 -0.25 -19.68
CA SER A 201 -6.80 1.21 -19.66
C SER A 201 -7.37 1.74 -18.33
N PHE A 202 -8.29 1.00 -17.69
CA PHE A 202 -8.77 1.33 -16.34
C PHE A 202 -7.68 1.17 -15.26
N LEU A 203 -6.73 0.26 -15.49
CA LEU A 203 -5.65 0.01 -14.54
C LEU A 203 -4.43 0.91 -14.79
N ALA A 204 -4.26 1.37 -16.03
CA ALA A 204 -3.11 2.14 -16.51
C ALA A 204 -2.91 3.45 -15.73
N PRO A 205 -1.66 3.79 -15.36
CA PRO A 205 -1.35 5.14 -14.91
C PRO A 205 -1.72 6.15 -16.00
N SER A 206 -2.09 7.37 -15.64
CA SER A 206 -2.41 8.45 -16.58
C SER A 206 -1.28 8.79 -17.57
N SER A 207 -0.04 8.39 -17.27
CA SER A 207 1.12 8.51 -18.17
C SER A 207 1.15 7.47 -19.31
N VAL A 208 0.32 6.43 -19.25
CA VAL A 208 0.26 5.35 -20.26
C VAL A 208 -1.00 5.53 -21.10
N LYS A 209 -0.83 5.90 -22.36
CA LYS A 209 -1.94 6.09 -23.31
C LYS A 209 -2.53 4.74 -23.76
N SER A 210 -3.85 4.67 -23.91
CA SER A 210 -4.59 3.50 -24.40
C SER A 210 -4.07 2.97 -25.75
N GLU A 211 -3.71 3.87 -26.66
CA GLU A 211 -3.18 3.54 -27.99
C GLU A 211 -1.87 2.74 -27.90
N ARG A 212 -1.05 3.03 -26.88
CA ARG A 212 0.22 2.32 -26.66
C ARG A 212 0.00 0.90 -26.12
N ILE A 213 -1.07 0.69 -25.35
CA ILE A 213 -1.49 -0.64 -24.89
C ILE A 213 -1.99 -1.46 -26.09
N LYS A 214 -2.83 -0.87 -26.94
CA LYS A 214 -3.32 -1.49 -28.18
C LYS A 214 -2.19 -1.92 -29.10
N GLN A 215 -1.26 -1.00 -29.38
CA GLN A 215 -0.08 -1.27 -30.22
C GLN A 215 0.73 -2.46 -29.69
N PHE A 216 0.96 -2.51 -28.37
CA PHE A 216 1.73 -3.59 -27.77
C PHE A 216 1.04 -4.96 -27.87
N ILE A 217 -0.29 -5.01 -27.76
CA ILE A 217 -1.08 -6.25 -27.95
C ILE A 217 -0.96 -6.72 -29.40
N THR A 218 -1.19 -5.82 -30.37
CA THR A 218 -1.10 -6.13 -31.81
C THR A 218 0.30 -6.57 -32.23
N GLU A 219 1.36 -5.95 -31.73
CA GLU A 219 2.75 -6.36 -31.98
C GLU A 219 3.03 -7.78 -31.47
N LYS A 220 2.45 -8.13 -30.32
CA LYS A 220 2.56 -9.46 -29.71
C LYS A 220 1.80 -10.53 -30.47
N GLU A 221 0.60 -10.22 -30.96
CA GLU A 221 -0.21 -11.09 -31.83
C GLU A 221 0.56 -11.40 -33.11
N LYS A 222 1.00 -10.38 -33.84
CA LYS A 222 1.81 -10.53 -35.06
C LYS A 222 3.07 -11.36 -34.83
N LYS A 223 3.77 -11.14 -33.71
CA LYS A 223 4.98 -11.89 -33.37
C LYS A 223 4.70 -13.35 -33.01
N ASN A 224 3.54 -13.66 -32.46
CA ASN A 224 3.14 -15.05 -32.22
C ASN A 224 2.73 -15.75 -33.52
N GLU A 225 2.00 -15.06 -34.40
CA GLU A 225 1.67 -15.56 -35.75
C GLU A 225 2.95 -15.87 -36.55
N LEU A 226 3.91 -14.95 -36.55
CA LEU A 226 5.24 -15.14 -37.16
C LEU A 226 6.01 -16.34 -36.58
N LYS A 227 5.87 -16.61 -35.28
CA LYS A 227 6.51 -17.77 -34.63
C LYS A 227 5.81 -19.11 -34.90
N LEU A 228 4.52 -19.09 -35.17
CA LEU A 228 3.78 -20.28 -35.64
C LEU A 228 4.15 -20.61 -37.09
N SER A 229 4.54 -19.62 -37.89
CA SER A 229 5.08 -19.83 -39.25
C SER A 229 6.57 -20.17 -39.29
N GLU A 230 7.36 -19.80 -38.27
CA GLU A 230 8.82 -20.01 -38.19
C GLU A 230 9.20 -21.19 -37.27
N VAL A 231 8.44 -22.29 -37.25
CA VAL A 231 8.86 -23.49 -36.52
C VAL A 231 10.03 -24.17 -37.27
N GLU A 232 11.21 -23.56 -37.20
CA GLU A 232 12.53 -24.19 -37.21
C GLU A 232 13.56 -23.23 -36.57
N VAL A 233 14.02 -23.63 -35.36
CA VAL A 233 15.34 -23.34 -34.75
C VAL A 233 15.58 -22.00 -33.98
N GLU A 234 15.50 -22.07 -32.64
CA GLU A 234 16.54 -21.77 -31.60
C GLU A 234 15.95 -21.17 -30.27
N PRO A 235 16.22 -21.75 -29.07
CA PRO A 235 15.40 -21.50 -27.88
C PRO A 235 15.75 -20.26 -27.03
N ASN A 236 16.92 -19.64 -27.20
CA ASN A 236 17.50 -18.81 -26.13
C ASN A 236 17.44 -17.27 -26.34
N ARG A 237 16.83 -16.78 -27.43
CA ARG A 237 16.81 -15.32 -27.71
C ARG A 237 15.66 -14.56 -27.03
N VAL A 238 14.58 -15.24 -26.67
CA VAL A 238 13.30 -14.61 -26.28
C VAL A 238 13.29 -14.12 -24.83
N LEU A 239 13.93 -14.84 -23.90
CA LEU A 239 13.93 -14.48 -22.48
C LEU A 239 14.73 -13.20 -22.19
N ARG A 240 15.83 -12.95 -22.92
CA ARG A 240 16.68 -11.76 -22.71
C ARG A 240 15.98 -10.43 -23.05
N ASN A 241 15.12 -10.42 -24.07
CA ASN A 241 14.46 -9.18 -24.51
C ASN A 241 13.30 -8.75 -23.59
N ILE A 242 12.66 -9.71 -22.92
CA ILE A 242 11.56 -9.45 -21.99
C ILE A 242 12.08 -8.72 -20.74
N PHE A 243 13.20 -9.18 -20.17
CA PHE A 243 13.81 -8.52 -19.01
C PHE A 243 14.29 -7.09 -19.32
N ASN A 244 14.84 -6.85 -20.51
CA ASN A 244 15.32 -5.52 -20.90
C ASN A 244 14.20 -4.50 -21.12
N PHE A 245 13.04 -4.93 -21.63
CA PHE A 245 11.87 -4.07 -21.80
C PHE A 245 11.28 -3.64 -20.45
N PHE A 246 11.18 -4.55 -19.48
CA PHE A 246 10.64 -4.23 -18.15
C PHE A 246 11.51 -3.25 -17.35
N ASN A 247 12.82 -3.22 -17.59
CA ASN A 247 13.71 -2.23 -16.98
C ASN A 247 13.41 -0.78 -17.43
N SER A 248 12.71 -0.57 -18.55
CA SER A 248 12.31 0.77 -19.00
C SER A 248 11.10 1.36 -18.24
N PHE A 249 10.40 0.55 -17.45
CA PHE A 249 9.26 0.96 -16.62
C PHE A 249 9.59 0.95 -15.11
N ALA A 250 10.82 0.59 -14.75
CA ALA A 250 11.28 0.71 -13.36
C ALA A 250 11.40 2.20 -13.00
N PRO A 251 10.87 2.65 -11.85
CA PRO A 251 11.06 4.03 -11.41
C PRO A 251 12.57 4.27 -11.20
N THR A 252 13.09 5.32 -11.82
CA THR A 252 14.46 5.77 -11.60
C THR A 252 14.66 6.06 -10.12
N ARG A 253 15.57 5.30 -9.48
CA ARG A 253 16.12 5.74 -8.19
C ARG A 253 16.98 6.96 -8.49
N ASN A 254 16.51 8.14 -8.09
CA ASN A 254 17.39 9.28 -7.88
C ASN A 254 18.29 8.95 -6.68
N HIS A 255 19.39 8.26 -6.93
CA HIS A 255 20.52 8.29 -6.01
C HIS A 255 21.25 9.61 -6.24
N VAL A 256 21.06 10.55 -5.32
CA VAL A 256 22.14 11.50 -5.01
C VAL A 256 23.16 10.69 -4.22
N SER A 257 24.27 10.35 -4.86
CA SER A 257 25.47 9.83 -4.21
C SER A 257 26.62 10.68 -4.70
N ASN A 258 26.90 11.77 -3.98
CA ASN A 258 28.26 12.26 -3.89
C ASN A 258 28.97 11.30 -2.95
N ASP A 259 29.71 10.35 -3.51
CA ASP A 259 30.86 9.78 -2.81
C ASP A 259 31.90 9.37 -3.84
N VAL A 260 33.06 9.99 -3.68
CA VAL A 260 34.27 9.87 -4.50
C VAL A 260 34.87 8.49 -4.25
N PHE A 261 34.94 7.66 -5.29
CA PHE A 261 35.79 6.47 -5.29
C PHE A 261 37.25 6.91 -5.40
N VAL A 262 37.99 6.85 -4.29
CA VAL A 262 39.45 6.82 -4.32
C VAL A 262 39.89 5.40 -4.64
N ASN A 263 40.56 5.29 -5.78
CA ASN A 263 41.13 4.08 -6.34
C ASN A 263 42.49 3.83 -5.69
N ILE A 264 42.64 2.76 -4.91
CA ILE A 264 43.97 2.24 -4.54
C ILE A 264 43.92 0.71 -4.63
N MET A 265 44.48 0.19 -5.72
CA MET A 265 45.02 -1.16 -5.77
C MET A 265 46.51 -1.09 -6.08
N ALA A 266 47.24 -1.83 -5.26
CA ALA A 266 48.57 -2.40 -5.45
C ALA A 266 49.82 -1.50 -5.27
N SER A 267 50.55 -1.77 -4.19
CA SER A 267 51.98 -2.06 -4.31
C SER A 267 52.40 -3.15 -3.32
N LYS A 268 53.00 -4.18 -3.91
CA LYS A 268 53.78 -5.30 -3.36
C LYS A 268 54.70 -4.92 -2.19
N ARG A 269 54.60 -5.63 -1.07
CA ARG A 269 55.56 -6.57 -0.47
C ARG A 269 55.15 -6.86 0.98
#